data_AF-A0A531JU69-F1
#
_entry.id   AF-A0A531JU69-F1
#
_cell.length_a   1.000
_cell.length_b   1.000
_cell.length_c   1.000
_cell.angle_alpha   90.00
_cell.angle_beta   90.00
_cell.angle_gamma   90.00
#
_symmetry.space_group_name_H-M   'P 1'
#
loop_
_entity.id
_entity.type
_entity.pdbx_description
1 polymer ?
#
loop_
_entity_poly.entity_id
_entity_poly.type
_entity_poly.pdbx_seq_one_letter_code
_entity_poly.pdbx_strand_id
1 'polypeptide(L)' 'MKAVVFEKFGEVPTIQTVADPEPAPGGVVIKVEATGLCRSDWHGWMG' A
#
# COMPACT_ATOMS: atom_id res chain seq x y z
N MET A 1 4.42 1.71 10.22
CA MET A 1 4.90 0.67 9.29
C MET A 1 5.53 1.27 8.03
N LYS A 2 6.37 0.51 7.30
CA LYS A 2 6.84 0.92 5.96
C LYS A 2 5.80 0.56 4.90
N ALA A 3 5.61 1.44 3.92
CA ALA A 3 4.68 1.24 2.80
C ALA A 3 5.24 1.82 1.50
N VAL A 4 4.85 1.25 0.36
CA VAL A 4 5.02 1.88 -0.95
C VAL A 4 3.83 2.81 -1.17
N VAL A 5 4.09 4.10 -1.39
CA VAL A 5 3.07 5.14 -1.53
C VAL A 5 3.26 5.85 -2.86
N PHE A 6 2.19 5.92 -3.66
CA PHE A 6 2.11 6.81 -4.81
C PHE A 6 1.13 7.94 -4.48
N GLU A 7 1.62 9.19 -4.48
CA GLU A 7 0.80 10.38 -4.18
C GLU A 7 0.09 10.92 -5.42
N LYS A 8 0.59 10.55 -6.61
CA LYS A 8 0.04 10.95 -7.91
C LYS A 8 0.13 9.79 -8.89
N PHE A 9 -0.81 9.76 -9.83
CA PHE A 9 -0.80 8.75 -10.88
C PHE A 9 0.41 8.91 -11.81
N GLY A 10 1.00 7.77 -12.20
CA GLY A 10 2.13 7.70 -13.12
C GLY A 10 3.47 8.22 -12.59
N GLU A 11 3.53 8.82 -11.40
CA GLU A 11 4.78 9.23 -10.76
C GLU A 11 5.41 8.07 -9.96
N VAL A 12 6.75 7.97 -9.97
CA VAL A 12 7.46 6.86 -9.31
C VAL A 12 7.08 6.78 -7.81
N PRO A 13 6.54 5.64 -7.34
CA PRO A 13 6.17 5.47 -5.93
C PRO A 13 7.39 5.54 -5.02
N THR A 14 7.18 5.95 -3.77
CA THR A 14 8.24 6.05 -2.75
C THR A 14 7.98 5.11 -1.58
N ILE A 15 9.04 4.64 -0.94
CA ILE A 15 8.92 3.91 0.33
C ILE A 15 8.85 4.95 1.44
N GLN A 16 7.76 4.94 2.19
CA GLN A 16 7.51 5.87 3.30
C GLN A 16 7.29 5.11 4.61
N THR A 17 7.56 5.79 5.74
CA THR A 17 7.14 5.31 7.05
C THR A 17 5.82 6.00 7.40
N VAL A 18 4.76 5.21 7.56
CA VAL A 18 3.42 5.68 7.90
C VAL A 18 3.02 5.15 9.28
N ALA A 19 1.96 5.71 9.89
CA ALA A 19 1.43 5.21 11.15
C ALA A 19 0.98 3.74 11.02
N ASP A 20 1.08 2.98 12.11
CA ASP A 20 0.50 1.63 12.14
C ASP A 20 -1.03 1.74 12.18
N PRO A 21 -1.76 0.89 11.45
CA PRO A 21 -3.22 0.96 11.38
C PRO A 21 -3.86 0.39 12.65
N GLU A 22 -5.01 0.96 13.02
CA GLU A 22 -5.91 0.36 14.01
C GLU A 22 -7.04 -0.39 13.29
N PRO A 23 -7.51 -1.54 13.80
CA PRO A 23 -8.60 -2.27 13.17
C PRO A 23 -9.93 -1.53 13.37
N ALA A 24 -10.70 -1.38 12.28
CA ALA A 24 -12.11 -0.99 12.36
C ALA A 24 -12.95 -2.08 13.08
N PRO A 25 -14.18 -1.79 13.54
CA PRO A 25 -15.06 -2.83 14.10
C PRO A 25 -15.24 -4.01 13.13
N GLY A 26 -14.89 -5.22 13.58
CA GLY A 26 -14.91 -6.44 12.75
C GLY A 26 -13.70 -6.61 11.82
N GLY A 27 -12.75 -5.67 11.83
CA GLY A 27 -11.49 -5.76 11.09
C GLY A 27 -10.37 -6.43 11.89
N VAL A 28 -9.28 -6.75 11.19
CA VAL A 28 -8.04 -7.27 11.77
C VAL A 28 -6.85 -6.53 11.18
N VAL A 29 -5.78 -6.39 11.97
CA VAL A 29 -4.48 -5.91 11.48
C VAL A 29 -3.59 -7.10 11.19
N ILE A 30 -3.01 -7.14 9.98
CA ILE A 30 -2.17 -8.25 9.51
C ILE A 30 -0.74 -7.76 9.36
N LYS A 31 0.22 -8.51 9.91
CA LYS A 31 1.63 -8.34 9.59
C LYS A 31 1.92 -8.99 8.23
N VAL A 32 2.11 -8.17 7.20
CA VAL A 32 2.41 -8.65 5.84
C VAL A 32 3.88 -9.08 5.77
N GLU A 33 4.13 -10.38 5.55
CA GLU A 33 5.48 -10.93 5.36
C GLU A 33 5.94 -10.85 3.90
N ALA A 34 5.02 -11.02 2.94
CA ALA A 34 5.26 -10.91 1.51
C ALA A 34 3.98 -10.51 0.75
N THR A 35 4.13 -9.78 -0.36
CA THR A 35 3.03 -9.44 -1.28
C THR A 35 3.52 -9.56 -2.73
N GLY A 36 2.68 -10.10 -3.61
CA GLY A 36 2.94 -10.09 -5.05
C GLY A 36 2.56 -8.74 -5.65
N LEU A 37 3.14 -8.42 -6.82
CA LEU A 37 2.75 -7.26 -7.63
C LEU A 37 2.03 -7.76 -8.88
N CYS A 38 0.78 -7.38 -9.03
CA CYS A 38 -0.10 -7.76 -10.12
C CYS A 38 -0.17 -6.63 -11.17
N ARG A 39 -0.59 -6.96 -12.39
CA ARG A 39 -0.86 -5.96 -13.42
C ARG A 39 -1.99 -5.00 -13.03
N SER A 40 -2.94 -5.43 -12.18
CA SER A 40 -3.98 -4.53 -11.66
C SER A 40 -3.42 -3.40 -10.81
N ASP A 41 -2.30 -3.61 -10.11
CA ASP A 41 -1.66 -2.57 -9.31
C ASP A 41 -1.06 -1.49 -10.21
N TRP A 42 -0.54 -1.88 -11.39
CA TRP A 42 -0.07 -0.93 -12.40
C TRP A 42 -1.22 -0.06 -12.94
N HIS A 43 -2.38 -0.65 -13.21
CA HIS A 43 -3.56 0.15 -13.59
C HIS A 43 -3.95 1.13 -12.47
N GLY A 44 -3.96 0.69 -11.21
CA GLY A 44 -4.22 1.58 -10.07
C GLY A 44 -3.20 2.72 -9.92
N TRP A 45 -1.93 2.46 -10.28
CA TRP A 45 -0.88 3.47 -10.27
C TRP A 45 -0.96 4.44 -11.45
N MET A 46 -1.39 4.00 -12.64
CA MET A 46 -1.48 4.85 -13.82
C MET A 46 -2.75 5.72 -13.87
N GLY A 47 -3.75 5.42 -13.04
CA GLY A 47 -5.07 6.05 -13.08
C GLY A 47 -5.91 5.53 -14.25
#